data_AF-A0A653DUW2-F1
#
_entry.id   AF-A0A653DUW2-F1
#
_cell.length_a   1.000
_cell.length_b   1.000
_cell.length_c   1.000
_cell.angle_alpha   90.00
_cell.angle_beta   90.00
_cell.angle_gamma   90.00
#
_symmetry.space_group_name_H-M   'P 1'
#
loop_
_entity.id
_entity.type
_entity.pdbx_description
1 polymer ?
#
loop_
_entity_poly.entity_id
_entity_poly.type
_entity_poly.pdbx_seq_one_letter_code
_entity_poly.pdbx_strand_id
1 'polypeptide(L)'
;MDLPERLLMSRVTSRLGLTRLTFQPYTYKQLQEIVTMRLCGTDSFNPDAVQFVARKVASVSGDARRALDICRRATEIAESEGKGQLVGMNHVNEALNMMITQPRVRAIKSCSRLQQLTLQAIVAEMERTGIEETSFNDVYKMLISCCAIDGFQSVSITIALSAVAKLSACRLILTDPKCCDIYQRIILNVSADDVYYALKND
;
A
#
# COMPACT_ATOMS: atom_id res chain seq x y z
N MET A 1 7.16 -14.65 -22.96
CA MET A 1 8.35 -13.82 -22.71
C MET A 1 8.92 -13.41 -24.06
N ASP A 2 8.96 -12.11 -24.32
CA ASP A 2 9.36 -11.45 -25.59
C ASP A 2 10.60 -10.53 -25.41
N LEU A 3 11.31 -10.69 -24.28
CA LEU A 3 12.48 -9.89 -23.94
C LEU A 3 13.59 -9.94 -25.01
N PRO A 4 13.95 -11.12 -25.57
CA PRO A 4 14.93 -11.19 -26.64
C PRO A 4 14.53 -10.43 -27.91
N GLU A 5 13.23 -10.35 -28.21
CA GLU A 5 12.71 -9.66 -29.39
C GLU A 5 12.59 -8.16 -29.19
N ARG A 6 12.37 -7.72 -27.95
CA ARG A 6 12.17 -6.30 -27.63
C ARG A 6 13.45 -5.53 -27.34
N LEU A 7 14.44 -6.17 -26.73
CA LEU A 7 15.62 -5.49 -26.20
C LEU A 7 16.92 -5.89 -26.87
N LEU A 8 17.02 -7.10 -27.42
CA LEU A 8 18.27 -7.60 -27.98
C LEU A 8 18.32 -7.35 -29.50
N MET A 9 19.53 -7.06 -29.99
CA MET A 9 19.78 -6.98 -31.42
C MET A 9 19.55 -8.34 -32.08
N SER A 10 19.04 -8.37 -33.31
CA SER A 10 18.64 -9.59 -34.02
C SER A 10 19.76 -10.65 -34.12
N ARG A 11 21.03 -10.24 -34.18
CA ARG A 11 22.19 -11.14 -34.18
C ARG A 11 22.34 -11.92 -32.86
N VAL A 12 22.03 -11.29 -31.74
CA VAL A 12 22.09 -11.92 -30.40
C VAL A 12 20.92 -12.90 -30.26
N THR A 13 19.72 -12.47 -30.64
CA THR A 13 18.51 -13.31 -30.62
C THR A 13 18.67 -14.55 -31.51
N SER A 14 19.30 -14.41 -32.68
CA SER A 14 19.62 -15.53 -33.57
C SER A 14 20.56 -16.55 -32.92
N ARG A 15 21.54 -16.12 -32.13
CA ARG A 15 22.47 -17.01 -31.42
C ARG A 15 21.88 -17.64 -30.16
N LEU A 16 20.91 -16.98 -29.52
CA LEU A 16 20.25 -17.47 -28.31
C LEU A 16 19.39 -18.72 -28.58
N GLY A 17 19.00 -18.94 -29.84
CA GLY A 17 18.17 -20.06 -30.25
C GLY A 17 16.67 -19.86 -29.97
N LEU A 18 15.87 -20.85 -30.37
CA LEU A 18 14.41 -20.80 -30.30
C LEU A 18 13.82 -21.67 -29.18
N THR A 19 14.65 -22.47 -28.49
CA THR A 19 14.21 -23.31 -27.38
C THR A 19 13.88 -22.45 -26.18
N ARG A 20 12.57 -22.31 -25.89
CA ARG A 20 12.07 -21.48 -24.79
C ARG A 20 11.31 -22.36 -23.82
N LEU A 21 11.72 -22.32 -22.56
CA LEU A 21 10.97 -22.89 -21.46
C LEU A 21 10.30 -21.75 -20.69
N THR A 22 8.97 -21.74 -20.68
CA THR A 22 8.21 -20.75 -19.91
C THR A 22 7.69 -21.40 -18.64
N PHE A 23 8.05 -20.81 -17.50
CA PHE A 23 7.51 -21.22 -16.21
C PHE A 23 6.19 -20.49 -15.99
N GLN A 24 5.10 -21.25 -15.99
CA GLN A 24 3.79 -20.68 -15.68
C GLN A 24 3.69 -20.39 -14.17
N PRO A 25 2.89 -19.40 -13.76
CA PRO A 25 2.60 -19.16 -12.35
C PRO A 25 2.04 -20.43 -11.68
N TYR A 26 2.35 -20.61 -10.40
CA TYR A 26 1.86 -21.79 -9.68
C TYR A 26 0.34 -21.74 -9.51
N THR A 27 -0.29 -22.88 -9.77
CA THR A 27 -1.71 -23.08 -9.44
C THR A 27 -1.90 -23.18 -7.93
N TYR A 28 -3.13 -22.97 -7.45
CA TYR A 28 -3.42 -23.07 -6.01
C TYR A 28 -3.08 -24.47 -5.44
N LYS A 29 -3.23 -25.54 -6.23
CA LYS A 29 -2.87 -26.90 -5.80
C LYS A 29 -1.37 -27.04 -5.59
N GLN A 30 -0.58 -26.53 -6.55
CA GLN A 30 0.89 -26.55 -6.45
C GLN A 30 1.37 -25.68 -5.29
N LEU A 31 0.78 -24.51 -5.07
CA LEU A 31 1.13 -23.67 -3.91
C LEU A 31 0.79 -24.36 -2.59
N GLN A 32 -0.39 -24.99 -2.50
CA GLN A 32 -0.78 -25.75 -1.31
C GLN A 32 0.21 -26.89 -1.04
N GLU A 33 0.61 -27.62 -2.07
CA GLU A 33 1.60 -28.70 -1.97
C GLU A 33 2.96 -28.17 -1.51
N ILE A 34 3.46 -27.09 -2.11
CA ILE A 34 4.74 -26.45 -1.73
C ILE A 34 4.73 -26.06 -0.25
N VAL A 35 3.65 -25.42 0.23
CA VAL A 35 3.54 -25.00 1.63
C VAL A 35 3.44 -26.21 2.55
N THR A 36 2.62 -27.20 2.21
CA THR A 36 2.44 -28.42 3.02
C THR A 36 3.75 -29.20 3.14
N MET A 37 4.50 -29.34 2.03
CA MET A 37 5.81 -29.98 2.03
C MET A 37 6.83 -29.27 2.93
N ARG A 38 6.74 -27.94 3.06
CA ARG A 38 7.58 -27.16 3.97
C ARG A 38 7.17 -27.27 5.44
N LEU A 39 5.89 -27.55 5.70
CA LEU A 39 5.33 -27.75 7.04
C LEU A 39 5.37 -29.22 7.47
N CYS A 40 5.90 -30.12 6.64
CA CYS A 40 5.98 -31.54 6.95
C CYS A 40 6.75 -31.76 8.27
N GLY A 41 6.12 -32.48 9.20
CA GLY A 41 6.67 -32.71 10.55
C GLY A 41 6.25 -31.66 11.60
N THR A 42 5.39 -30.71 11.26
CA THR A 42 4.84 -29.71 12.19
C THR A 42 3.32 -29.58 12.04
N ASP A 43 2.58 -29.76 13.14
CA ASP A 43 1.11 -29.57 13.18
C ASP A 43 0.71 -28.14 13.55
N SER A 44 1.54 -27.16 13.17
CA SER A 44 1.40 -25.76 13.58
C SER A 44 0.33 -24.99 12.80
N PHE A 45 -0.16 -25.53 11.68
CA PHE A 45 -1.07 -24.84 10.77
C PHE A 45 -2.37 -25.61 10.56
N ASN A 46 -3.48 -24.87 10.49
CA ASN A 46 -4.74 -25.44 10.05
C ASN A 46 -4.67 -25.71 8.54
N PRO A 47 -5.00 -26.93 8.04
CA PRO A 47 -5.02 -27.22 6.62
C PRO A 47 -5.92 -26.27 5.81
N ASP A 48 -7.03 -25.81 6.39
CA ASP A 48 -7.93 -24.86 5.74
C ASP A 48 -7.27 -23.48 5.57
N ALA A 49 -6.44 -23.08 6.54
CA ALA A 49 -5.68 -21.83 6.45
C ALA A 49 -4.63 -21.90 5.33
N VAL A 50 -3.93 -23.04 5.18
CA VAL A 50 -2.98 -23.27 4.07
C VAL A 50 -3.71 -23.21 2.72
N GLN A 51 -4.87 -23.87 2.61
CA GLN A 51 -5.68 -23.82 1.39
C GLN A 51 -6.13 -22.40 1.06
N PHE A 52 -6.52 -21.62 2.08
CA PHE A 52 -6.93 -20.24 1.92
C PHE A 52 -5.78 -19.36 1.37
N VAL A 53 -4.57 -19.44 1.95
CA VAL A 53 -3.38 -18.74 1.45
C VAL A 53 -3.11 -19.11 0.00
N ALA A 54 -3.08 -20.41 -0.30
CA ALA A 54 -2.74 -20.91 -1.63
C ALA A 54 -3.72 -20.41 -2.71
N ARG A 55 -5.03 -20.43 -2.43
CA ARG A 55 -6.05 -19.89 -3.35
C ARG A 55 -5.91 -18.39 -3.53
N LYS A 56 -5.69 -17.65 -2.43
CA LYS A 56 -5.58 -16.18 -2.51
C LYS A 56 -4.37 -15.76 -3.34
N VAL A 57 -3.20 -16.35 -3.10
CA VAL A 57 -1.97 -16.00 -3.83
C VAL A 57 -2.03 -16.45 -5.30
N ALA A 58 -2.57 -17.63 -5.59
CA ALA A 58 -2.76 -18.09 -6.96
C ALA A 58 -3.69 -17.17 -7.78
N SER A 59 -4.70 -16.57 -7.14
CA SER A 59 -5.63 -15.64 -7.81
C SER A 59 -5.00 -14.29 -8.19
N VAL A 60 -3.88 -13.91 -7.56
CA VAL A 60 -3.22 -12.60 -7.76
C VAL A 60 -1.94 -12.71 -8.57
N SER A 61 -1.03 -13.60 -8.18
CA SER A 61 0.30 -13.69 -8.79
C SER A 61 0.80 -15.10 -9.08
N GLY A 62 0.41 -16.09 -8.26
CA GLY A 62 1.00 -17.44 -8.33
C GLY A 62 2.46 -17.52 -7.87
N ASP A 63 2.91 -16.56 -7.05
CA ASP A 63 4.29 -16.51 -6.51
C ASP A 63 4.41 -17.31 -5.20
N ALA A 64 5.23 -18.37 -5.22
CA ALA A 64 5.49 -19.20 -4.06
C ALA A 64 6.18 -18.45 -2.90
N ARG A 65 7.03 -17.45 -3.19
CA ARG A 65 7.68 -16.65 -2.15
C ARG A 65 6.65 -15.88 -1.34
N ARG A 66 5.72 -15.23 -2.03
CA ARG A 66 4.62 -14.49 -1.41
C ARG A 66 3.75 -15.39 -0.53
N ALA A 67 3.43 -16.61 -0.98
CA ALA A 67 2.69 -17.57 -0.17
C ALA A 67 3.42 -17.93 1.13
N LEU A 68 4.72 -18.21 1.05
CA LEU A 68 5.54 -18.54 2.22
C LEU A 68 5.72 -17.36 3.17
N ASP A 69 5.87 -16.14 2.65
CA ASP A 69 5.97 -14.94 3.48
C ASP A 69 4.66 -14.66 4.24
N ILE A 70 3.49 -14.86 3.61
CA ILE A 70 2.19 -14.74 4.28
C ILE A 70 2.09 -15.77 5.41
N CYS A 71 2.47 -17.03 5.16
CA CYS A 71 2.48 -18.06 6.20
C CYS A 71 3.43 -17.67 7.34
N ARG A 72 4.65 -17.20 7.04
CA ARG A 72 5.60 -16.75 8.08
C ARG A 72 4.99 -15.67 8.96
N ARG A 73 4.38 -14.65 8.36
CA ARG A 73 3.72 -13.55 9.08
C ARG A 73 2.54 -14.02 9.92
N ALA A 74 1.74 -14.96 9.41
CA ALA A 74 0.64 -15.55 10.16
C ALA A 74 1.13 -16.33 11.39
N THR A 75 2.28 -17.00 11.28
CA THR A 75 2.94 -17.64 12.44
C THR A 75 3.42 -16.61 13.46
N GLU A 76 4.04 -15.51 13.02
CA GLU A 76 4.48 -14.41 13.90
C GLU A 76 3.30 -13.81 14.69
N ILE A 77 2.15 -13.64 14.05
CA ILE A 77 0.92 -13.16 14.69
C ILE A 77 0.42 -14.16 15.73
N ALA A 78 0.29 -15.44 15.36
CA ALA A 78 -0.15 -16.50 16.28
C ALA A 78 0.79 -16.64 17.50
N GLU A 79 2.10 -16.52 17.29
CA GLU A 79 3.09 -16.55 18.38
C GLU A 79 2.92 -15.37 19.34
N SER A 80 2.54 -14.19 18.83
CA SER A 80 2.29 -13.01 19.65
C SER A 80 1.02 -13.11 20.52
N GLU A 81 0.02 -13.89 20.08
CA GLU A 81 -1.22 -14.13 20.82
C GLU A 81 -1.06 -15.20 21.92
N GLY A 82 -0.13 -16.15 21.74
CA GLY A 82 0.22 -17.11 22.78
C GLY A 82 1.03 -18.31 22.28
N LYS A 83 1.95 -18.81 23.11
CA LYS A 83 2.76 -20.00 22.78
C LYS A 83 1.88 -21.24 22.64
N GLY A 84 1.89 -21.84 21.46
CA GLY A 84 1.21 -23.12 21.17
C GLY A 84 -0.14 -22.99 20.47
N GLN A 85 -0.55 -21.80 20.03
CA GLN A 85 -1.72 -21.67 19.17
C GLN A 85 -1.44 -22.14 17.75
N LEU A 86 -2.39 -22.90 17.22
CA LEU A 86 -2.40 -23.36 15.84
C LEU A 86 -2.79 -22.21 14.91
N VAL A 87 -2.06 -22.04 13.80
CA VAL A 87 -2.30 -20.94 12.86
C VAL A 87 -3.63 -21.15 12.14
N GLY A 88 -4.65 -20.37 12.53
CA GLY A 88 -5.98 -20.38 11.95
C GLY A 88 -6.17 -19.39 10.80
N MET A 89 -7.37 -19.39 10.21
CA MET A 89 -7.73 -18.44 9.15
C MET A 89 -7.67 -16.98 9.60
N ASN A 90 -7.94 -16.69 10.87
CA ASN A 90 -7.94 -15.33 11.41
C ASN A 90 -6.55 -14.70 11.33
N HIS A 91 -5.51 -15.41 11.79
CA HIS A 91 -4.12 -14.94 11.72
C HIS A 91 -3.66 -14.75 10.27
N VAL A 92 -4.12 -15.60 9.35
CA VAL A 92 -3.84 -15.45 7.91
C VAL A 92 -4.54 -14.22 7.33
N ASN A 93 -5.81 -13.99 7.65
CA ASN A 93 -6.53 -12.79 7.21
C ASN A 93 -5.87 -11.52 7.74
N GLU A 94 -5.43 -11.53 9.00
CA GLU A 94 -4.70 -10.41 9.57
C GLU A 94 -3.34 -10.21 8.90
N ALA A 95 -2.58 -11.28 8.66
CA ALA A 95 -1.32 -11.21 7.92
C ALA A 95 -1.53 -10.65 6.51
N LEU A 96 -2.57 -11.10 5.81
CA LEU A 96 -2.96 -10.59 4.49
C LEU A 96 -3.32 -9.11 4.58
N ASN A 97 -4.10 -8.68 5.56
CA ASN A 97 -4.42 -7.28 5.77
C ASN A 97 -3.16 -6.46 6.08
N MET A 98 -2.25 -6.92 6.94
CA MET A 98 -0.99 -6.18 7.18
C MET A 98 -0.11 -6.06 5.93
N MET A 99 -0.14 -7.05 5.03
CA MET A 99 0.63 -7.05 3.79
C MET A 99 -0.06 -6.28 2.65
N ILE A 100 -1.39 -6.18 2.67
CA ILE A 100 -2.21 -5.64 1.57
C ILE A 100 -2.77 -4.25 1.93
N THR A 101 -3.23 -4.05 3.17
CA THR A 101 -3.78 -2.78 3.66
C THR A 101 -2.69 -1.71 3.68
N GLN A 102 -2.93 -0.64 2.92
CA GLN A 102 -1.86 0.21 2.38
C GLN A 102 -0.95 0.78 3.49
N PRO A 103 0.39 0.69 3.33
CA PRO A 103 1.34 1.51 4.08
C PRO A 103 0.97 3.00 4.09
N ARG A 104 0.25 3.45 3.05
CA ARG A 104 -0.28 4.82 2.92
C ARG A 104 -1.34 5.15 3.98
N VAL A 105 -2.32 4.27 4.22
CA VAL A 105 -3.35 4.47 5.27
C VAL A 105 -2.70 4.54 6.65
N ARG A 106 -1.75 3.65 6.94
CA ARG A 106 -0.98 3.68 8.20
C ARG A 106 -0.16 4.96 8.33
N ALA A 107 0.47 5.42 7.24
CA ALA A 107 1.19 6.68 7.22
C ALA A 107 0.28 7.87 7.54
N ILE A 108 -0.92 7.93 6.92
CA ILE A 108 -1.93 8.96 7.20
C ILE A 108 -2.36 8.94 8.67
N LYS A 109 -2.63 7.76 9.25
CA LYS A 109 -2.97 7.62 10.68
C LYS A 109 -1.84 8.09 11.61
N SER A 110 -0.58 7.92 11.20
CA SER A 110 0.60 8.36 11.98
C SER A 110 0.98 9.85 11.81
N CYS A 111 0.37 10.56 10.86
CA CYS A 111 0.62 11.97 10.62
C CYS A 111 0.09 12.85 11.76
N SER A 112 0.65 14.05 11.92
CA SER A 112 0.16 15.03 12.89
C SER A 112 -1.26 15.49 12.53
N ARG A 113 -2.02 15.98 13.52
CA ARG A 113 -3.38 16.47 13.27
C ARG A 113 -3.44 17.53 12.17
N LEU A 114 -2.47 18.46 12.14
CA LEU A 114 -2.39 19.46 11.08
C LEU A 114 -2.17 18.84 9.69
N GLN A 115 -1.33 17.81 9.58
CA GLN A 115 -1.10 17.09 8.32
C GLN A 115 -2.35 16.36 7.86
N GLN A 116 -3.10 15.75 8.78
CA GLN A 116 -4.38 15.10 8.51
C GLN A 116 -5.42 16.12 8.02
N LEU A 117 -5.55 17.27 8.71
CA LEU A 117 -6.41 18.37 8.27
C LEU A 117 -6.00 18.92 6.89
N THR A 118 -4.69 18.98 6.61
CA THR A 118 -4.19 19.39 5.28
C THR A 118 -4.61 18.39 4.20
N LEU A 119 -4.55 17.09 4.47
CA LEU A 119 -5.05 16.08 3.53
C LEU A 119 -6.57 16.19 3.32
N GLN A 120 -7.34 16.45 4.38
CA GLN A 120 -8.79 16.69 4.26
C GLN A 120 -9.09 17.93 3.43
N ALA A 121 -8.33 19.01 3.64
CA ALA A 121 -8.48 20.25 2.88
C ALA A 121 -8.17 20.04 1.39
N ILE A 122 -7.15 19.23 1.06
CA ILE A 122 -6.83 18.87 -0.32
C ILE A 122 -7.98 18.07 -0.95
N VAL A 123 -8.49 17.04 -0.26
CA VAL A 123 -9.60 16.22 -0.77
C VAL A 123 -10.87 17.06 -0.97
N ALA A 124 -11.22 17.92 -0.01
CA ALA A 124 -12.36 18.82 -0.12
C ALA A 124 -12.22 19.80 -1.30
N GLU A 125 -11.02 20.32 -1.54
CA GLU A 125 -10.75 21.21 -2.68
C GLU A 125 -10.80 20.48 -4.03
N MET A 126 -10.32 19.23 -4.09
CA MET A 126 -10.44 18.38 -5.27
C MET A 126 -11.91 18.06 -5.59
N GLU A 127 -12.72 17.74 -4.58
CA GLU A 127 -14.16 17.47 -4.76
C GLU A 127 -14.91 18.75 -5.18
N ARG A 128 -14.53 19.91 -4.64
CA ARG A 128 -15.14 21.20 -4.98
C ARG A 128 -14.85 21.63 -6.42
N THR A 129 -13.62 21.41 -6.90
CA THR A 129 -13.18 21.84 -8.24
C THR A 129 -13.40 20.77 -9.30
N GLY A 130 -13.43 19.49 -8.91
CA GLY A 130 -13.44 18.34 -9.82
C GLY A 130 -12.10 18.12 -10.53
N ILE A 131 -11.02 18.78 -10.11
CA ILE A 131 -9.69 18.71 -10.73
C ILE A 131 -8.72 18.04 -9.75
N GLU A 132 -7.92 17.09 -10.25
CA GLU A 132 -6.96 16.35 -9.40
C GLU A 132 -5.76 17.20 -8.95
N GLU A 133 -5.41 18.23 -9.72
CA GLU A 133 -4.33 19.17 -9.44
C GLU A 133 -4.89 20.43 -8.77
N THR A 134 -4.43 20.72 -7.55
CA THR A 134 -4.87 21.86 -6.73
C THR A 134 -3.70 22.80 -6.43
N SER A 135 -3.98 24.08 -6.24
CA SER A 135 -2.96 25.07 -5.87
C SER A 135 -2.90 25.23 -4.35
N PHE A 136 -1.69 25.42 -3.79
CA PHE A 136 -1.51 25.59 -2.34
C PHE A 136 -2.38 26.71 -1.76
N ASN A 137 -2.52 27.83 -2.45
CA ASN A 137 -3.36 28.94 -1.99
C ASN A 137 -4.82 28.53 -1.74
N ASP A 138 -5.40 27.72 -2.61
CA ASP A 138 -6.79 27.30 -2.47
C ASP A 138 -6.95 26.22 -1.40
N VAL A 139 -5.99 25.29 -1.34
CA VAL A 139 -5.87 24.32 -0.24
C VAL A 139 -5.73 25.03 1.11
N TYR A 140 -4.98 26.12 1.19
CA TYR A 140 -4.78 26.89 2.43
C TYR A 140 -6.06 27.58 2.89
N LYS A 141 -6.88 28.12 1.98
CA LYS A 141 -8.21 28.67 2.32
C LYS A 141 -9.14 27.58 2.89
N MET A 142 -9.12 26.39 2.28
CA MET A 142 -9.89 25.25 2.76
C MET A 142 -9.37 24.77 4.13
N LEU A 143 -8.04 24.71 4.30
CA LEU A 143 -7.40 24.32 5.55
C LEU A 143 -7.77 25.24 6.71
N ILE A 144 -7.80 26.57 6.50
CA ILE A 144 -8.24 27.51 7.54
C ILE A 144 -9.68 27.20 7.97
N SER A 145 -10.56 26.89 7.02
CA SER A 145 -11.95 26.53 7.29
C SER A 145 -12.05 25.22 8.08
N CYS A 146 -11.28 24.20 7.70
CA CYS A 146 -11.19 22.93 8.44
C CYS A 146 -10.61 23.10 9.85
N CYS A 147 -9.56 23.90 10.00
CA CYS A 147 -8.94 24.20 11.30
C CYS A 147 -9.90 24.97 12.22
N ALA A 148 -10.70 25.88 11.68
CA ALA A 148 -11.72 26.60 12.45
C ALA A 148 -12.79 25.66 13.01
N ILE A 149 -13.20 24.65 12.24
CA ILE A 149 -14.16 23.61 12.68
C ILE A 149 -13.54 22.74 13.79
N ASP A 150 -12.26 22.38 13.66
CA ASP A 150 -11.54 21.51 14.60
C ASP A 150 -11.02 22.24 15.85
N GLY A 151 -11.29 23.54 15.99
CA GLY A 151 -10.93 24.35 17.17
C GLY A 151 -9.45 24.80 17.22
N PHE A 152 -8.72 24.73 16.11
CA PHE A 152 -7.31 25.17 16.05
C PHE A 152 -7.19 26.69 15.91
N GLN A 153 -6.20 27.28 16.59
CA GLN A 153 -5.77 28.67 16.35
C GLN A 153 -5.20 28.83 14.93
N SER A 154 -5.37 30.03 14.35
CA SER A 154 -4.95 30.38 12.99
C SER A 154 -3.56 29.81 12.64
N VAL A 155 -3.52 28.93 11.64
CA VAL A 155 -2.28 28.34 11.14
C VAL A 155 -1.56 29.38 10.27
N SER A 156 -0.26 29.55 10.46
CA SER A 156 0.55 30.41 9.57
C SER A 156 0.86 29.69 8.25
N ILE A 157 0.94 30.44 7.15
CA ILE A 157 1.32 29.95 5.81
C ILE A 157 2.61 29.12 5.86
N THR A 158 3.62 29.56 6.63
CA THR A 158 4.91 28.85 6.73
C THR A 158 4.75 27.46 7.37
N ILE A 159 3.85 27.34 8.35
CA ILE A 159 3.59 26.06 9.02
C ILE A 159 2.81 25.13 8.09
N ALA A 160 1.83 25.66 7.36
CA ALA A 160 1.09 24.91 6.35
C ALA A 160 1.99 24.43 5.20
N LEU A 161 2.89 25.27 4.68
CA LEU A 161 3.91 24.87 3.70
C LEU A 161 4.84 23.78 4.25
N SER A 162 5.26 23.88 5.52
CA SER A 162 6.05 22.83 6.17
C SER A 162 5.28 21.51 6.29
N ALA A 163 3.97 21.56 6.57
CA ALA A 163 3.12 20.37 6.61
C ALA A 163 3.01 19.70 5.23
N VAL A 164 2.79 20.50 4.18
CA VAL A 164 2.78 20.05 2.77
C VAL A 164 4.13 19.44 2.39
N ALA A 165 5.25 20.09 2.72
CA ALA A 165 6.58 19.54 2.44
C ALA A 165 6.81 18.18 3.12
N LYS A 166 6.36 18.00 4.36
CA LYS A 166 6.43 16.71 5.08
C LYS A 166 5.54 15.65 4.43
N LEU A 167 4.31 16.00 4.05
CA LEU A 167 3.40 15.09 3.34
C LEU A 167 3.97 14.65 1.98
N SER A 168 4.64 15.58 1.28
CA SER A 168 5.33 15.33 0.01
C SER A 168 6.54 14.40 0.21
N ALA A 169 7.31 14.61 1.27
CA ALA A 169 8.41 13.72 1.65
C ALA A 169 7.93 12.29 1.96
N CYS A 170 6.75 12.13 2.57
CA CYS A 170 6.09 10.84 2.79
C CYS A 170 5.42 10.26 1.54
N ARG A 171 5.47 10.94 0.39
CA ARG A 171 4.81 10.57 -0.87
C ARG A 171 3.30 10.35 -0.72
N LEU A 172 2.66 11.03 0.24
CA LEU A 172 1.20 11.07 0.35
C LEU A 172 0.60 12.08 -0.63
N ILE A 173 1.36 13.11 -0.95
CA ILE A 173 1.08 14.09 -2.00
C ILE A 173 2.30 14.21 -2.93
N LEU A 174 2.07 14.68 -4.14
CA LEU A 174 3.11 15.07 -5.09
C LEU A 174 3.08 16.58 -5.20
N THR A 175 4.25 17.19 -5.09
CA THR A 175 4.43 18.63 -5.25
C THR A 175 5.66 18.88 -6.11
N ASP A 176 5.71 20.04 -6.78
CA ASP A 176 6.92 20.44 -7.50
C ASP A 176 8.02 20.82 -6.48
N PRO A 177 9.19 20.16 -6.49
CA PRO A 177 10.29 20.47 -5.57
C PRO A 177 10.94 21.84 -5.84
N LYS A 178 10.73 22.45 -7.02
CA LYS A 178 11.36 23.72 -7.39
C LYS A 178 10.57 24.94 -6.92
N CYS A 179 9.29 24.78 -6.62
CA CYS A 179 8.41 25.87 -6.18
C CYS A 179 7.86 25.55 -4.79
N CYS A 180 8.36 26.21 -3.76
CA CYS A 180 7.84 26.15 -2.38
C CYS A 180 7.13 27.47 -2.04
N ASP A 181 6.19 27.88 -2.90
CA ASP A 181 5.46 29.14 -2.77
C ASP A 181 3.94 28.88 -2.76
N ILE A 182 3.18 29.98 -2.70
CA ILE A 182 1.71 29.93 -2.65
C ILE A 182 1.07 29.39 -3.94
N TYR A 183 1.82 29.32 -5.04
CA TYR A 183 1.35 28.83 -6.34
C TYR A 183 1.80 27.39 -6.61
N GLN A 184 2.44 26.75 -5.63
CA GLN A 184 2.83 25.34 -5.73
C GLN A 184 1.60 24.48 -6.03
N ARG A 185 1.74 23.65 -7.07
CA ARG A 185 0.75 22.65 -7.45
C ARG A 185 0.91 21.40 -6.60
N ILE A 186 -0.22 20.87 -6.16
CA ILE A 186 -0.36 19.73 -5.26
C ILE A 186 -1.27 18.71 -5.92
N ILE A 187 -0.80 17.47 -6.00
CA ILE A 187 -1.56 16.33 -6.48
C ILE A 187 -1.61 15.29 -5.36
N LEU A 188 -2.79 14.75 -5.09
CA LEU A 188 -2.95 13.69 -4.11
C LEU A 188 -2.38 12.37 -4.66
N ASN A 189 -1.46 11.74 -3.94
CA ASN A 189 -0.89 10.44 -4.34
C ASN A 189 -1.58 9.28 -3.62
N VAL A 190 -2.77 9.48 -3.08
CA VAL A 190 -3.58 8.47 -2.37
C VAL A 190 -5.02 8.58 -2.84
N SER A 191 -5.80 7.51 -2.71
CA SER A 191 -7.23 7.62 -2.99
C SER A 191 -7.88 8.54 -1.95
N ALA A 192 -8.87 9.34 -2.37
CA ALA A 192 -9.70 10.11 -1.44
C ALA A 192 -10.38 9.17 -0.42
N ASP A 193 -10.81 7.99 -0.85
CA ASP A 193 -11.41 6.97 0.02
C ASP A 193 -10.43 6.49 1.10
N ASP A 194 -9.15 6.35 0.77
CA ASP A 194 -8.12 5.95 1.74
C ASP A 194 -7.92 7.04 2.81
N VAL A 195 -8.03 8.31 2.41
CA VAL A 195 -7.95 9.46 3.32
C VAL A 195 -9.17 9.48 4.24
N TYR A 196 -10.38 9.32 3.70
CA TYR A 196 -11.60 9.24 4.51
C TYR A 196 -11.58 8.05 5.46
N TYR A 197 -11.16 6.88 4.97
CA TYR A 197 -11.04 5.67 5.79
C TYR A 197 -10.01 5.84 6.92
N ALA A 198 -8.87 6.47 6.63
CA ALA A 198 -7.84 6.72 7.64
C ALA A 198 -8.27 7.72 8.72
N LEU A 199 -9.12 8.69 8.35
CA LEU A 199 -9.50 9.82 9.21
C LEU A 199 -10.88 9.68 9.85
N LYS A 200 -11.64 8.64 9.50
CA LYS A 200 -12.85 8.27 10.22
C LYS A 200 -12.45 7.85 11.63
N ASN A 201 -12.96 8.56 12.63
CA ASN A 201 -12.76 8.18 14.03
C ASN A 201 -13.44 6.81 14.25
N ASP A 202 -12.66 5.83 14.72
CA ASP A 202 -13.21 4.62 15.34
C ASP A 202 -13.91 4.99 16.67
#